data_AF-A0A316KWW3-F1
#
_entry.id   AF-A0A316KWW3-F1
#
_cell.length_a   1.000
_cell.length_b   1.000
_cell.length_c   1.000
_cell.angle_alpha   90.00
_cell.angle_beta   90.00
_cell.angle_gamma   90.00
#
_symmetry.space_group_name_H-M   'P 1'
#
loop_
_entity.id
_entity.type
_entity.pdbx_description
1 polymer ?
#
loop_
_entity_poly.entity_id
_entity_poly.type
_entity_poly.pdbx_seq_one_letter_code
_entity_poly.pdbx_strand_id
1 'polypeptide(L)' 'MCLTAEAFAFFLNMIMVPEITSEPGRIIVHAETRDAHWVAVEDEWCTMAPQIDRMDRFAALKAD' A
#
# COMPACT_ATOMS: atom_id res chain seq x y z
N MET A 1 -0.33 -7.64 -5.44
CA MET A 1 0.97 -8.26 -5.10
C MET A 1 0.98 -8.47 -3.61
N CYS A 2 1.36 -9.66 -3.16
CA CYS A 2 1.44 -9.99 -1.73
C CYS A 2 2.86 -10.40 -1.39
N LEU A 3 3.27 -10.12 -0.16
CA LEU A 3 4.56 -10.48 0.41
C LEU A 3 4.32 -11.23 1.71
N THR A 4 5.20 -12.18 2.05
CA THR A 4 5.21 -12.73 3.40
C THR A 4 5.50 -11.63 4.42
N ALA A 5 5.13 -11.85 5.68
CA ALA A 5 5.43 -10.90 6.75
C ALA A 5 6.91 -10.51 6.83
N GLU A 6 7.82 -11.47 6.66
CA GLU A 6 9.27 -11.24 6.70
C GLU A 6 9.75 -10.42 5.51
N ALA A 7 9.28 -10.76 4.30
CA ALA A 7 9.62 -10.03 3.08
C ALA A 7 9.08 -8.59 3.14
N PHE A 8 7.89 -8.38 3.68
CA PHE A 8 7.31 -7.06 3.87
C PHE A 8 8.09 -6.24 4.91
N ALA A 9 8.45 -6.84 6.05
CA ALA A 9 9.30 -6.18 7.04
C ALA A 9 10.66 -5.79 6.47
N PHE A 10 11.28 -6.65 5.66
CA PHE A 10 12.52 -6.33 4.96
C PHE A 10 12.33 -5.17 3.97
N PHE A 11 11.26 -5.21 3.17
CA PHE A 11 10.92 -4.15 2.24
C PHE A 11 10.80 -2.79 2.96
N LEU A 12 10.06 -2.73 4.07
CA LEU A 12 9.89 -1.50 4.86
C LEU A 12 11.22 -0.93 5.35
N ASN A 13 12.17 -1.79 5.74
CA ASN A 13 13.51 -1.37 6.15
C ASN A 13 14.34 -0.83 4.96
N MET A 14 14.16 -1.37 3.76
CA MET A 14 14.93 -0.94 2.57
C MET A 14 14.51 0.42 2.03
N ILE A 15 13.20 0.71 2.04
CA ILE A 15 12.66 1.92 1.39
C ILE A 15 12.94 3.20 2.17
N MET A 16 13.50 3.10 3.39
CA MET A 16 13.99 4.23 4.18
C MET A 16 12.96 5.37 4.27
N VAL A 17 11.68 5.02 4.42
CA VAL A 17 10.56 5.96 4.30
C VAL A 17 10.51 6.86 5.53
N PRO A 18 10.34 8.18 5.37
CA PRO A 18 10.28 9.10 6.51
C PRO A 18 8.97 8.99 7.29
N GLU A 19 7.86 8.59 6.65
CA GLU A 19 6.53 8.58 7.25
C GLU A 19 5.70 7.34 6.88
N ILE A 20 5.35 6.58 7.91
CA ILE A 20 4.49 5.40 7.81
C ILE A 20 3.39 5.54 8.85
N THR A 21 2.13 5.37 8.43
CA THR A 21 1.00 5.20 9.35
C THR A 21 0.72 3.72 9.51
N SER A 22 0.65 3.25 10.76
CA SER A 22 0.34 1.86 11.10
C SER A 22 -0.97 1.75 11.89
N GLU A 23 -1.84 0.86 11.41
CA GLU A 23 -3.11 0.49 12.04
C GLU A 23 -3.20 -1.05 12.10
N PRO A 24 -4.00 -1.64 13.00
CA PRO A 24 -4.20 -3.09 13.02
C PRO A 24 -4.63 -3.61 11.64
N GLY A 25 -3.80 -4.47 11.04
CA GLY A 25 -4.06 -5.05 9.71
C GLY A 25 -3.86 -4.11 8.53
N ARG A 26 -3.33 -2.89 8.71
CA ARG A 26 -3.07 -1.96 7.62
C ARG A 26 -1.83 -1.10 7.86
N ILE A 27 -1.01 -0.96 6.82
CA ILE A 27 0.13 -0.04 6.81
C ILE A 27 0.01 0.88 5.60
N ILE A 28 0.24 2.16 5.81
CA ILE A 28 0.24 3.19 4.77
C ILE A 28 1.64 3.78 4.71
N VAL A 29 2.29 3.62 3.57
CA VAL A 29 3.60 4.22 3.28
C VAL A 29 3.34 5.50 2.51
N HIS A 30 3.67 6.65 3.10
CA HIS A 30 3.48 7.95 2.47
C HIS A 30 4.68 8.27 1.57
N ALA A 31 4.50 8.13 0.26
CA ALA A 31 5.52 8.50 -0.72
C ALA A 31 5.12 9.81 -1.43
N GLU A 32 6.11 10.53 -1.97
CA GLU A 32 5.91 11.85 -2.57
C GLU A 32 4.80 11.89 -3.64
N THR A 33 4.70 10.83 -4.45
CA THR A 33 3.73 10.78 -5.54
C THR A 33 2.37 10.25 -5.10
N ARG A 34 2.35 9.27 -4.20
CA ARG A 34 1.12 8.62 -3.73
C ARG A 34 1.35 7.76 -2.50
N ASP A 35 0.28 7.55 -1.75
CA ASP A 35 0.25 6.58 -0.66
C ASP A 35 0.25 5.15 -1.20
N ALA A 36 1.09 4.30 -0.62
CA ALA A 36 1.07 2.86 -0.84
C ALA A 36 0.41 2.17 0.34
N HIS A 37 -0.78 1.63 0.12
CA HIS A 37 -1.53 0.90 1.13
C HIS A 37 -1.24 -0.60 1.07
N TRP A 38 -0.91 -1.15 2.23
CA TRP A 38 -0.70 -2.57 2.47
C TRP A 38 -1.70 -3.06 3.51
N VAL A 39 -2.33 -4.21 3.25
CA VAL A 39 -3.31 -4.83 4.16
C VAL A 39 -2.89 -6.24 4.50
N ALA A 40 -3.10 -6.63 5.76
CA ALA A 40 -2.86 -7.99 6.22
C ALA A 40 -3.96 -8.91 5.66
N VAL A 41 -3.53 -10.01 5.04
CA VAL A 41 -4.40 -11.07 4.53
C VAL A 41 -3.77 -12.39 4.94
N GLU A 42 -4.38 -13.06 5.91
CA GLU A 42 -3.82 -14.27 6.53
C GLU A 42 -2.38 -14.00 7.03
N ASP A 43 -1.39 -14.73 6.52
CA ASP A 43 0.03 -14.60 6.88
C ASP A 43 0.83 -13.69 5.92
N GLU A 44 0.13 -12.97 5.03
CA GLU A 44 0.73 -12.10 4.02
C GLU A 44 0.30 -10.63 4.17
N TRP A 45 1.05 -9.77 3.49
CA TRP A 45 0.75 -8.36 3.31
C TRP A 45 0.57 -8.05 1.82
N CYS A 46 -0.63 -7.62 1.45
CA CYS A 46 -1.00 -7.35 0.07
C CYS A 46 -1.10 -5.86 -0.21
N THR A 47 -0.52 -5.40 -1.32
CA THR A 47 -0.72 -4.03 -1.79
C THR A 47 -2.13 -3.84 -2.36
N MET A 48 -2.73 -2.68 -2.08
CA MET A 48 -3.99 -2.25 -2.67
C MET A 48 -3.83 -1.42 -3.97
N ALA A 49 -2.60 -1.28 -4.50
CA ALA A 49 -2.34 -0.44 -5.66
C ALA A 49 -3.26 -0.72 -6.88
N PRO A 50 -3.52 -1.98 -7.29
CA PRO A 50 -4.42 -2.24 -8.42
C PRO A 50 -5.86 -1.76 -8.21
N GLN A 51 -6.37 -1.84 -6.97
CA GLN A 51 -7.71 -1.42 -6.60
C GLN A 51 -7.80 0.10 -6.59
N ILE A 52 -6.81 0.76 -6.00
CA ILE A 52 -6.73 2.23 -5.94
C ILE A 52 -6.57 2.81 -7.35
N ASP A 53 -5.63 2.29 -8.15
CA ASP A 53 -5.43 2.70 -9.55
C ASP A 53 -6.72 2.59 -10.37
N ARG A 54 -7.50 1.53 -10.14
CA ARG A 54 -8.80 1.34 -10.79
C ARG A 54 -9.81 2.39 -10.35
N MET A 55 -9.90 2.67 -9.05
CA MET A 55 -10.82 3.67 -8.50
C MET A 55 -10.52 5.07 -9.05
N ASP A 56 -9.24 5.46 -9.10
CA ASP A 56 -8.81 6.76 -9.62
C ASP A 56 -9.17 6.93 -11.10
N ARG A 57 -8.97 5.88 -11.91
CA ARG A 57 -9.38 5.88 -13.32
C ARG A 57 -10.89 6.06 -13.50
N PHE A 58 -11.70 5.39 -12.68
CA PHE A 58 -13.16 5.55 -12.74
C PHE A 58 -13.62 6.92 -12.23
N ALA A 59 -12.94 7.50 -11.25
CA ALA A 59 -13.22 8.84 -10.76
C ALA A 59 -12.94 9.88 -11.84
N ALA A 60 -11.81 9.76 -12.55
CA ALA A 60 -11.46 10.65 -13.66
C ALA A 60 -12.54 10.65 -14.77
N LEU A 61 -13.04 9.47 -15.17
CA LEU A 61 -14.07 9.35 -16.20
C LEU A 61 -15.45 9.94 -15.83
N LYS A 62 -15.74 10.14 -14.54
CA LYS A 62 -17.00 10.75 -14.10
C LYS A 62 -16.92 12.28 -14.01
N ALA A 63 -15.72 12.83 -14.02
CA ALA A 63 -15.47 14.26 -13.92
C ALA A 63 -15.51 14.97 -15.29
N ASP A 64 -15.48 14.19 -16.38
CA ASP A 64 -15.67 14.60 -17.78
C ASP A 64 -17.15 14.55 -18.19
#